data_AF-A0A161SHU8-F1
#
_entry.id   AF-A0A161SHU8-F1
#
_cell.length_a   1.000
_cell.length_b   1.000
_cell.length_c   1.000
_cell.angle_alpha   90.00
_cell.angle_beta   90.00
_cell.angle_gamma   90.00
#
_symmetry.space_group_name_H-M   'P 1'
#
loop_
_entity.id
_entity.type
_entity.pdbx_description
1 polymer ?
#
loop_
_entity_poly.entity_id
_entity_poly.type
_entity_poly.pdbx_seq_one_letter_code
_entity_poly.pdbx_strand_id
1 'polypeptide(L)'
;MGLELDCMMYNRFPKAIRRGKSNTNGYTNIGKYEGKDKGIKPYLKSKRMRYLMRRPILPIAYIQHKSPLMKKQAINKYTVEGRALIHKNLADITETELKWLRENPVINGQTTVEYNDNRISLYVAQKGKCSVTGEKLLPWDIHCHHKRLWSETKDDSYKNLTIIKPSVHRLIHATKEKVINQLLNELKLTEEQLDKLNKLRKLVKNEEICIESQTEVGLNHEQLALFA
;
A
#
# COMPACT_ATOMS: atom_id res chain seq x y z
N MET A 1 -22.90 -40.50 -50.73
CA MET A 1 -21.62 -40.77 -50.05
C MET A 1 -21.24 -39.53 -49.25
N GLY A 2 -21.63 -39.49 -47.97
CA GLY A 2 -21.24 -38.39 -47.08
C GLY A 2 -19.81 -38.63 -46.60
N LEU A 3 -18.92 -37.68 -46.85
CA LEU A 3 -17.59 -37.66 -46.25
C LEU A 3 -17.75 -37.23 -44.79
N GLU A 4 -17.65 -38.19 -43.87
CA GLU A 4 -17.47 -37.90 -42.44
C GLU A 4 -16.21 -37.05 -42.26
N LEU A 5 -16.39 -35.81 -41.80
CA LEU A 5 -15.30 -34.97 -41.31
C LEU A 5 -14.85 -35.49 -39.94
N ASP A 6 -14.23 -36.67 -39.91
CA ASP A 6 -13.65 -37.23 -38.68
C ASP A 6 -12.24 -36.64 -38.43
N CYS A 7 -12.17 -35.31 -38.40
CA CYS A 7 -10.95 -34.58 -38.05
C CYS A 7 -10.87 -34.42 -36.53
N MET A 8 -10.75 -35.54 -35.81
CA MET A 8 -10.33 -35.48 -34.41
C MET A 8 -8.86 -35.04 -34.36
N MET A 9 -8.62 -33.75 -34.10
CA MET A 9 -7.29 -33.26 -33.75
C MET A 9 -6.86 -33.89 -32.42
N TYR A 10 -6.24 -35.07 -32.46
CA TYR A 10 -5.58 -35.64 -31.30
C TYR A 10 -4.49 -34.67 -30.83
N ASN A 11 -4.41 -34.46 -29.51
CA ASN A 11 -3.30 -33.72 -28.89
C ASN A 11 -1.97 -34.32 -29.38
N ARG A 12 -1.20 -33.54 -30.15
CA ARG A 12 0.10 -33.95 -30.74
C ARG A 12 1.22 -34.13 -29.71
N PHE A 13 0.95 -33.79 -28.45
CA PHE A 13 1.94 -33.96 -27.39
C PHE A 13 2.03 -35.42 -26.94
N PRO A 14 3.25 -35.94 -26.71
CA PRO A 14 3.44 -37.29 -26.19
C PRO A 14 2.73 -37.39 -24.83
N LYS A 15 1.79 -38.32 -24.70
CA LYS A 15 1.04 -38.53 -23.44
C LYS A 15 1.94 -39.16 -22.39
N ALA A 16 1.63 -38.94 -21.12
CA ALA A 16 2.30 -39.64 -20.03
C ALA A 16 2.14 -41.17 -20.18
N ILE A 17 3.26 -41.89 -20.16
CA ILE A 17 3.32 -43.35 -20.40
C ILE A 17 2.59 -44.15 -19.31
N ARG A 18 2.52 -43.62 -18.08
CA ARG A 18 1.86 -44.28 -16.93
C ARG A 18 0.72 -43.41 -16.41
N ARG A 19 -0.51 -43.93 -16.44
CA ARG A 19 -1.69 -43.28 -15.83
C ARG A 19 -1.48 -43.15 -14.32
N GLY A 20 -1.83 -42.00 -13.75
CA GLY A 20 -1.77 -41.74 -12.30
C GLY A 20 -0.43 -41.21 -11.75
N LYS A 21 0.65 -41.15 -12.56
CA LYS A 21 1.90 -40.50 -12.12
C LYS A 21 1.80 -38.97 -12.24
N SER A 22 2.18 -38.27 -11.18
CA SER A 22 2.43 -36.83 -11.19
C SER A 22 3.79 -36.51 -11.83
N ASN A 23 3.94 -35.32 -12.42
CA ASN A 23 5.22 -34.76 -12.90
C ASN A 23 5.94 -35.58 -13.99
N THR A 24 5.18 -36.10 -14.95
CA THR A 24 5.73 -36.73 -16.15
C THR A 24 6.25 -35.70 -17.15
N ASN A 25 7.19 -36.11 -18.01
CA ASN A 25 7.62 -35.28 -19.15
C ASN A 25 6.54 -35.20 -20.25
N GLY A 26 5.66 -36.20 -20.33
CA GLY A 26 4.51 -36.21 -21.24
C GLY A 26 3.35 -35.33 -20.76
N TYR A 27 2.43 -35.06 -21.69
CA TYR A 27 1.19 -34.31 -21.45
C TYR A 27 0.30 -35.03 -20.43
N THR A 28 -0.03 -34.33 -19.34
CA THR A 28 -0.82 -34.86 -18.23
C THR A 28 -1.69 -33.77 -17.59
N ASN A 29 -2.79 -34.17 -16.93
CA ASN A 29 -3.58 -33.30 -16.06
C ASN A 29 -3.11 -33.32 -14.60
N ILE A 30 -2.20 -34.23 -14.24
CA ILE A 30 -1.67 -34.40 -12.89
C ILE A 30 -0.22 -33.89 -12.87
N GLY A 31 0.00 -32.77 -12.20
CA GLY A 31 1.33 -32.19 -12.02
C GLY A 31 1.35 -31.16 -10.90
N LYS A 32 2.55 -30.83 -10.45
CA LYS A 32 2.82 -29.81 -9.45
C LYS A 32 3.83 -28.83 -10.02
N TYR A 33 3.52 -27.55 -9.94
CA TYR A 33 4.45 -26.50 -10.31
C TYR A 33 5.23 -26.06 -9.06
N GLU A 34 6.55 -26.15 -9.11
CA GLU A 34 7.46 -25.86 -7.99
C GLU A 34 8.14 -24.48 -8.09
N GLY A 35 7.88 -23.73 -9.17
CA GLY A 35 8.49 -22.42 -9.37
C GLY A 35 7.86 -21.29 -8.53
N LYS A 36 8.52 -20.14 -8.51
CA LYS A 36 8.12 -18.96 -7.72
C LYS A 36 7.36 -17.90 -8.53
N ASP A 37 7.08 -18.13 -9.82
CA ASP A 37 6.54 -17.11 -10.72
C ASP A 37 5.16 -16.60 -10.27
N LYS A 38 5.07 -15.31 -9.93
CA LYS A 38 3.82 -14.69 -9.47
C LYS A 38 2.70 -14.73 -10.51
N GLY A 39 3.05 -14.70 -11.80
CA GLY A 39 2.07 -14.72 -12.90
C GLY A 39 1.36 -16.06 -13.06
N ILE A 40 2.00 -17.18 -12.70
CA ILE A 40 1.45 -18.53 -12.91
C ILE A 40 0.56 -18.96 -11.73
N LYS A 41 0.90 -18.55 -10.50
CA LYS A 41 0.21 -18.94 -9.26
C LYS A 41 -1.31 -18.79 -9.29
N PRO A 42 -1.91 -17.69 -9.83
CA PRO A 42 -3.37 -17.53 -9.87
C PRO A 42 -4.08 -18.63 -10.66
N TYR A 43 -3.44 -19.15 -11.72
CA TYR A 43 -4.02 -20.11 -12.65
C TYR A 43 -3.99 -21.55 -12.13
N LEU A 44 -3.09 -21.87 -11.18
CA LEU A 44 -2.93 -23.22 -10.62
C LEU A 44 -4.19 -23.77 -9.92
N LYS A 45 -5.14 -22.90 -9.56
CA LYS A 45 -6.44 -23.28 -8.99
C LYS A 45 -7.39 -23.90 -10.03
N SER A 46 -7.10 -23.77 -11.33
CA SER A 46 -7.98 -24.26 -12.39
C SER A 46 -8.01 -25.78 -12.47
N LYS A 47 -9.22 -26.38 -12.44
CA LYS A 47 -9.43 -27.82 -12.70
C LYS A 47 -8.99 -28.27 -14.11
N ARG A 48 -8.84 -27.32 -15.04
CA ARG A 48 -8.41 -27.57 -16.42
C ARG A 48 -6.90 -27.42 -16.62
N MET A 49 -6.12 -27.32 -15.55
CA MET A 49 -4.67 -27.25 -15.64
C MET A 49 -4.10 -28.49 -16.33
N ARG A 50 -3.06 -28.28 -17.14
CA ARG A 50 -2.34 -29.32 -17.86
C ARG A 50 -0.84 -29.09 -17.69
N TYR A 51 -0.06 -30.14 -17.81
CA TYR A 51 1.39 -30.10 -17.65
C TYR A 51 2.05 -30.79 -18.83
N LEU A 52 3.16 -30.23 -19.29
CA LEU A 52 4.04 -30.81 -20.30
C LEU A 52 5.48 -30.51 -19.86
N MET A 53 6.37 -31.50 -19.91
CA MET A 53 7.76 -31.34 -19.45
C MET A 53 7.83 -30.77 -18.01
N ARG A 54 6.92 -31.22 -17.13
CA ARG A 54 6.78 -30.73 -15.74
C ARG A 54 6.46 -29.22 -15.60
N ARG A 55 6.10 -28.54 -16.70
CA ARG A 55 5.70 -27.13 -16.69
C ARG A 55 4.18 -27.01 -16.89
N PRO A 56 3.50 -26.13 -16.15
CA PRO A 56 2.07 -25.90 -16.32
C PRO A 56 1.79 -25.18 -17.65
N ILE A 57 0.75 -25.64 -18.35
CA ILE A 57 0.15 -24.98 -19.49
C ILE A 57 -1.06 -24.21 -18.98
N LEU A 58 -1.02 -22.88 -19.08
CA LEU A 58 -2.08 -22.02 -18.57
C LEU A 58 -3.37 -22.23 -19.39
N PRO A 59 -4.48 -22.62 -18.76
CA PRO A 59 -5.74 -22.80 -19.47
C PRO A 59 -6.32 -21.43 -19.82
N ILE A 60 -6.39 -21.12 -21.13
CA ILE A 60 -6.98 -19.86 -21.65
C ILE A 60 -8.39 -19.66 -21.11
N ALA A 61 -9.18 -20.73 -21.02
CA ALA A 61 -10.56 -20.70 -20.50
C ALA A 61 -10.68 -20.30 -19.02
N TYR A 62 -9.58 -20.25 -18.25
CA TYR A 62 -9.60 -19.79 -16.86
C TYR A 62 -9.30 -18.29 -16.73
N ILE A 63 -8.88 -17.63 -17.81
CA ILE A 63 -8.64 -16.19 -17.81
C ILE A 63 -10.00 -15.50 -17.67
N GLN A 64 -10.18 -14.79 -16.55
CA GLN A 64 -11.35 -13.97 -16.32
C GLN A 64 -11.15 -12.60 -16.94
N HIS A 65 -11.97 -12.27 -17.93
CA HIS A 65 -12.02 -10.94 -18.50
C HIS A 65 -13.10 -10.12 -17.78
N LYS A 66 -12.88 -8.82 -17.64
CA LYS A 66 -13.96 -7.89 -17.31
C LYS A 66 -14.60 -7.44 -18.61
N SER A 67 -15.92 -7.53 -18.72
CA SER A 67 -16.64 -6.99 -19.88
C SER A 67 -16.32 -5.50 -20.02
N PRO A 68 -15.86 -5.04 -21.18
CA PRO A 68 -15.60 -3.62 -21.41
C PRO A 68 -16.95 -2.90 -21.44
N LEU A 69 -17.31 -2.25 -20.34
CA LEU A 69 -18.50 -1.41 -20.27
C LEU A 69 -18.15 -0.01 -20.77
N MET A 70 -19.04 0.59 -21.56
CA MET A 70 -18.93 2.00 -21.93
C MET A 70 -19.00 2.88 -20.68
N LYS A 71 -18.37 4.06 -20.75
CA LYS A 71 -18.54 5.08 -19.70
C LYS A 71 -20.01 5.46 -19.61
N LYS A 72 -20.51 5.64 -18.37
CA LYS A 72 -21.88 6.13 -18.14
C LYS A 72 -22.05 7.48 -18.84
N GLN A 73 -23.13 7.66 -19.62
CA GLN A 73 -23.39 8.90 -20.35
C GLN A 73 -23.52 10.13 -19.42
N ALA A 74 -23.98 9.91 -18.18
CA ALA A 74 -24.04 10.95 -17.16
C ALA A 74 -22.65 11.53 -16.77
N ILE A 75 -21.56 10.80 -17.02
CA ILE A 75 -20.21 11.28 -16.74
C ILE A 75 -19.77 12.25 -17.84
N ASN A 76 -19.79 13.54 -17.53
CA ASN A 76 -19.39 14.61 -18.44
C ASN A 76 -18.51 15.64 -17.70
N LYS A 77 -17.43 16.10 -18.33
CA LYS A 77 -16.49 17.08 -17.75
C LYS A 77 -17.04 18.52 -17.76
N TYR A 78 -17.98 18.81 -18.66
CA TYR A 78 -18.47 20.17 -18.89
C TYR A 78 -19.71 20.49 -18.05
N THR A 79 -20.54 19.49 -17.72
CA THR A 79 -21.71 19.68 -16.86
C THR A 79 -21.35 19.55 -15.38
N VAL A 80 -22.03 20.31 -14.51
CA VAL A 80 -21.78 20.27 -13.06
C VAL A 80 -22.13 18.89 -12.47
N GLU A 81 -23.25 18.33 -12.87
CA GLU A 81 -23.70 16.99 -12.46
C GLU A 81 -22.71 15.89 -12.88
N GLY A 82 -22.21 15.98 -14.12
CA GLY A 82 -21.21 15.04 -14.63
C GLY A 82 -19.88 15.15 -13.91
N ARG A 83 -19.42 16.36 -13.59
CA ARG A 83 -18.23 16.59 -12.77
C ARG A 83 -18.39 16.04 -11.37
N ALA A 84 -19.55 16.19 -10.74
CA ALA A 84 -19.82 15.61 -9.42
C ALA A 84 -19.62 14.08 -9.42
N LEU A 85 -20.02 13.39 -10.49
CA LEU A 85 -19.79 11.95 -10.65
C LEU A 85 -18.29 11.60 -10.85
N ILE A 86 -17.53 12.46 -11.53
CA ILE A 86 -16.07 12.29 -11.72
C ILE A 86 -15.33 12.47 -10.40
N HIS A 87 -15.67 13.53 -9.67
CA HIS A 87 -15.00 13.93 -8.42
C HIS A 87 -15.58 13.24 -7.18
N LYS A 88 -16.47 12.26 -7.33
CA LYS A 88 -17.04 11.48 -6.21
C LYS A 88 -15.96 10.83 -5.32
N ASN A 89 -14.85 10.41 -5.91
CA ASN A 89 -13.72 9.81 -5.17
C ASN A 89 -12.90 10.84 -4.37
N LEU A 90 -13.05 12.13 -4.68
CA LEU A 90 -12.41 13.24 -3.97
C LEU A 90 -13.34 13.85 -2.91
N ALA A 91 -14.49 13.25 -2.62
CA ALA A 91 -15.51 13.82 -1.73
C ALA A 91 -14.99 14.14 -0.31
N ASP A 92 -13.93 13.48 0.14
CA ASP A 92 -13.32 13.73 1.44
C ASP A 92 -12.56 15.07 1.52
N ILE A 93 -12.23 15.66 0.36
CA ILE A 93 -11.40 16.87 0.22
C ILE A 93 -12.18 17.93 -0.55
N THR A 94 -12.14 19.15 -0.03
CA THR A 94 -12.83 20.28 -0.65
C THR A 94 -11.95 21.01 -1.68
N GLU A 95 -12.57 21.64 -2.67
CA GLU A 95 -11.82 22.45 -3.65
C GLU A 95 -11.12 23.64 -3.00
N THR A 96 -11.67 24.17 -1.89
CA THR A 96 -11.05 25.23 -1.10
C THR A 96 -9.74 24.77 -0.46
N GLU A 97 -9.68 23.53 0.04
CA GLU A 97 -8.45 22.94 0.57
C GLU A 97 -7.38 22.79 -0.52
N LEU A 98 -7.76 22.29 -1.70
CA LEU A 98 -6.84 22.14 -2.83
C LEU A 98 -6.37 23.49 -3.37
N LYS A 99 -7.27 24.47 -3.45
CA LYS A 99 -6.93 25.84 -3.84
C LYS A 99 -5.89 26.42 -2.89
N TRP A 100 -6.10 26.27 -1.58
CA TRP A 100 -5.13 26.73 -0.58
C TRP A 100 -3.75 26.10 -0.77
N LEU A 101 -3.66 24.79 -1.02
CA LEU A 101 -2.37 24.12 -1.26
C LEU A 101 -1.65 24.61 -2.53
N ARG A 102 -2.39 24.94 -3.59
CA ARG A 102 -1.83 25.49 -4.82
C ARG A 102 -1.34 26.93 -4.65
N GLU A 103 -2.07 27.72 -3.87
CA GLU A 103 -1.73 29.13 -3.61
C GLU A 103 -0.62 29.30 -2.58
N ASN A 104 -0.38 28.28 -1.74
CA ASN A 104 0.63 28.29 -0.68
C ASN A 104 1.68 27.17 -0.90
N PRO A 105 2.47 27.23 -1.99
CA PRO A 105 3.59 26.32 -2.19
C PRO A 105 4.64 26.53 -1.10
N VAL A 106 5.36 25.48 -0.73
CA VAL A 106 6.54 25.63 0.13
C VAL A 106 7.67 26.19 -0.73
N ILE A 107 8.12 27.40 -0.38
CA ILE A 107 9.17 28.13 -1.10
C ILE A 107 10.40 28.19 -0.19
N ASN A 108 11.23 27.16 -0.25
CA ASN A 108 12.52 27.11 0.41
C ASN A 108 13.62 26.89 -0.64
N GLY A 109 14.85 27.32 -0.39
CA GLY A 109 15.98 27.12 -1.32
C GLY A 109 16.32 25.64 -1.62
N GLN A 110 15.68 24.71 -0.91
CA GLN A 110 15.88 23.25 -1.02
C GLN A 110 14.65 22.53 -1.62
N THR A 111 13.52 23.21 -1.80
CA THR A 111 12.27 22.57 -2.30
C THR A 111 12.13 22.72 -3.79
N THR A 112 11.88 21.60 -4.46
CA THR A 112 11.65 21.53 -5.92
C THR A 112 10.18 21.74 -6.28
N VAL A 113 9.92 21.98 -7.58
CA VAL A 113 8.55 21.97 -8.12
C VAL A 113 7.89 20.60 -7.91
N GLU A 114 8.66 19.52 -8.11
CA GLU A 114 8.22 18.13 -7.89
C GLU A 114 7.71 17.92 -6.45
N TYR A 115 8.41 18.45 -5.45
CA TYR A 115 7.98 18.35 -4.06
C TYR A 115 6.59 18.97 -3.82
N ASN A 116 6.32 20.15 -4.39
CA ASN A 116 5.03 20.82 -4.24
C ASN A 116 3.90 20.08 -4.98
N ASP A 117 4.17 19.55 -6.17
CA ASP A 117 3.22 18.71 -6.91
C ASP A 117 2.89 17.40 -6.16
N ASN A 118 3.93 16.76 -5.60
CA ASN A 118 3.79 15.55 -4.80
C ASN A 118 3.08 15.82 -3.47
N ARG A 119 3.28 16.99 -2.85
CA ARG A 119 2.55 17.41 -1.63
C ARG A 119 1.05 17.47 -1.88
N ILE A 120 0.60 18.09 -2.97
CA ILE A 120 -0.83 18.13 -3.34
C ILE A 120 -1.34 16.71 -3.61
N SER A 121 -0.59 15.93 -4.39
CA SER A 121 -0.95 14.56 -4.76
C SER A 121 -1.06 13.64 -3.53
N LEU A 122 -0.19 13.81 -2.54
CA LEU A 122 -0.22 13.06 -1.28
C LEU A 122 -1.37 13.48 -0.39
N TYR A 123 -1.64 14.77 -0.27
CA TYR A 123 -2.79 15.25 0.50
C TYR A 123 -4.09 14.63 -0.05
N VAL A 124 -4.23 14.58 -1.38
CA VAL A 124 -5.34 13.91 -2.06
C VAL A 124 -5.39 12.42 -1.77
N ALA A 125 -4.28 11.71 -1.99
CA ALA A 125 -4.22 10.27 -1.80
C ALA A 125 -4.46 9.84 -0.34
N GLN A 126 -4.04 10.65 0.61
CA GLN A 126 -4.21 10.41 2.05
C GLN A 126 -5.54 10.96 2.59
N LYS A 127 -6.43 11.48 1.73
CA LYS A 127 -7.74 12.05 2.12
C LYS A 127 -7.63 13.18 3.15
N GLY A 128 -6.55 13.96 3.07
CA GLY A 128 -6.22 15.01 4.03
C GLY A 128 -5.90 14.49 5.45
N LYS A 129 -5.64 13.20 5.63
CA LYS A 129 -5.36 12.61 6.95
C LYS A 129 -3.87 12.47 7.20
N CYS A 130 -3.48 12.56 8.47
CA CYS A 130 -2.13 12.23 8.89
C CYS A 130 -1.86 10.73 8.65
N SER A 131 -0.74 10.40 8.00
CA SER A 131 -0.38 8.99 7.74
C SER A 131 -0.14 8.16 9.02
N VAL A 132 0.22 8.81 10.14
CA VAL A 132 0.45 8.13 11.42
C VAL A 132 -0.83 8.09 12.23
N THR A 133 -1.37 9.25 12.64
CA THR A 133 -2.53 9.32 13.55
C THR A 133 -3.86 9.03 12.87
N GLY A 134 -3.98 9.26 11.56
CA GLY A 134 -5.24 9.12 10.83
C GLY A 134 -6.22 10.27 11.04
N GLU A 135 -5.85 11.28 11.85
CA GLU A 135 -6.63 12.51 12.05
C GLU A 135 -6.73 13.30 10.75
N LYS A 136 -7.90 13.88 10.47
CA LYS A 136 -8.06 14.82 9.34
C LYS A 136 -7.36 16.13 9.70
N LEU A 137 -6.41 16.52 8.87
CA LEU A 137 -5.64 17.75 9.00
C LEU A 137 -6.22 18.82 8.10
N LEU A 138 -6.03 20.07 8.50
CA LEU A 138 -6.31 21.23 7.66
C LEU A 138 -5.09 21.51 6.77
N PRO A 139 -5.27 22.05 5.55
CA PRO A 139 -4.18 22.29 4.61
C PRO A 139 -3.00 23.10 5.16
N TRP A 140 -3.26 24.04 6.07
CA TRP A 140 -2.23 24.86 6.73
C TRP A 140 -1.53 24.18 7.90
N ASP A 141 -2.07 23.08 8.40
CA ASP A 141 -1.51 22.29 9.51
C ASP A 141 -0.92 20.96 9.00
N ILE A 142 -0.48 20.91 7.74
CA ILE A 142 0.19 19.74 7.17
C ILE A 142 1.69 19.98 7.01
N HIS A 143 2.49 18.99 7.41
CA HIS A 143 3.89 18.89 7.03
C HIS A 143 4.07 17.73 6.05
N CYS A 144 4.75 17.98 4.94
CA CYS A 144 5.21 16.92 4.05
C CYS A 144 6.59 16.46 4.52
N HIS A 145 6.69 15.18 4.84
CA HIS A 145 7.86 14.57 5.45
C HIS A 145 8.55 13.63 4.47
N HIS A 146 9.85 13.81 4.28
CA HIS A 146 10.70 12.84 3.61
C HIS A 146 11.00 11.68 4.55
N LYS A 147 10.51 10.49 4.21
CA LYS A 147 10.72 9.24 4.95
C LYS A 147 12.21 8.95 5.13
N ARG A 148 12.98 9.10 4.05
CA ARG A 148 14.45 9.19 4.11
C ARG A 148 14.85 10.64 3.97
N LEU A 149 15.77 11.09 4.82
CA LEU A 149 16.21 12.48 4.86
C LEU A 149 16.60 13.02 3.47
N TRP A 150 16.11 14.22 3.18
CA TRP A 150 16.44 14.91 1.93
C TRP A 150 17.93 15.25 1.84
N SER A 151 18.57 15.58 2.96
CA SER A 151 20.02 15.86 3.02
C SER A 151 20.88 14.69 2.54
N GLU A 152 20.41 13.45 2.68
CA GLU A 152 21.14 12.25 2.26
C GLU A 152 20.80 11.84 0.82
N THR A 153 19.53 11.95 0.43
CA THR A 153 19.02 11.36 -0.81
C THR A 153 18.77 12.38 -1.93
N LYS A 154 18.44 13.62 -1.56
CA LYS A 154 17.89 14.66 -2.45
C LYS A 154 16.72 14.15 -3.30
N ASP A 155 15.95 13.21 -2.74
CA ASP A 155 14.87 12.51 -3.43
C ASP A 155 13.50 13.06 -3.01
N ASP A 156 12.93 13.89 -3.89
CA ASP A 156 11.57 14.45 -3.75
C ASP A 156 10.49 13.55 -4.38
N SER A 157 10.82 12.31 -4.75
CA SER A 157 9.86 11.40 -5.35
C SER A 157 8.68 11.12 -4.42
N TYR A 158 7.52 10.96 -5.02
CA TYR A 158 6.26 10.66 -4.32
C TYR A 158 6.39 9.50 -3.31
N LYS A 159 7.21 8.48 -3.62
CA LYS A 159 7.41 7.31 -2.76
C LYS A 159 8.13 7.65 -1.46
N ASN A 160 9.03 8.62 -1.48
CA ASN A 160 9.79 9.06 -0.32
C ASN A 160 9.01 10.05 0.56
N LEU A 161 7.88 10.57 0.10
CA LEU A 161 7.14 11.61 0.81
C LEU A 161 5.89 11.04 1.54
N THR A 162 5.43 11.76 2.58
CA THR A 162 4.16 11.49 3.26
C THR A 162 3.63 12.73 3.98
N ILE A 163 2.30 12.89 4.10
CA ILE A 163 1.72 13.97 4.89
C ILE A 163 1.55 13.54 6.35
N ILE A 164 2.00 14.38 7.26
CA ILE A 164 1.89 14.19 8.70
C ILE A 164 1.60 15.50 9.44
N LYS A 165 1.13 15.38 10.68
CA LYS A 165 0.92 16.50 11.60
C LYS A 165 2.26 17.09 12.04
N PRO A 166 2.38 18.41 12.28
CA PRO A 166 3.62 19.04 12.73
C PRO A 166 4.20 18.44 14.01
N SER A 167 3.38 18.13 15.02
CA SER A 167 3.82 17.48 16.26
C SER A 167 4.40 16.08 16.00
N VAL A 168 3.80 15.31 15.09
CA VAL A 168 4.31 14.00 14.67
C VAL A 168 5.62 14.15 13.90
N HIS A 169 5.72 15.15 13.02
CA HIS A 169 6.96 15.44 12.30
C HIS A 169 8.11 15.75 13.26
N ARG A 170 7.85 16.58 14.26
CA ARG A 170 8.80 16.89 15.34
C ARG A 170 9.17 15.63 16.12
N LEU A 171 8.20 14.78 16.44
CA LEU A 171 8.42 13.53 17.16
C LEU A 171 9.29 12.55 16.36
N ILE A 172 9.20 12.49 15.03
CA ILE A 172 10.06 11.61 14.22
C ILE A 172 11.54 12.03 14.32
N HIS A 173 11.81 13.33 14.31
CA HIS A 173 13.17 13.88 14.34
C HIS A 173 13.70 14.13 15.75
N ALA A 174 12.88 14.00 16.79
CA ALA A 174 13.28 14.24 18.16
C ALA A 174 14.29 13.18 18.64
N THR A 175 15.43 13.66 19.16
CA THR A 175 16.50 12.85 19.78
C THR A 175 16.54 13.00 21.31
N LYS A 176 16.01 14.09 21.86
CA LYS A 176 15.99 14.36 23.31
C LYS A 176 14.79 13.68 23.97
N GLU A 177 15.04 12.79 24.93
CA GLU A 177 14.01 12.05 25.67
C GLU A 177 12.93 12.96 26.29
N LYS A 178 13.33 14.09 26.88
CA LYS A 178 12.38 15.06 27.46
C LYS A 178 11.32 15.53 26.45
N VAL A 179 11.75 15.81 25.20
CA VAL A 179 10.86 16.27 24.13
C VAL A 179 9.99 15.12 23.61
N ILE A 180 10.57 13.92 23.51
CA ILE A 180 9.86 12.69 23.12
C ILE A 180 8.71 12.42 24.09
N ASN A 181 8.99 12.39 25.40
CA ASN A 181 7.99 12.12 26.43
C ASN A 181 6.88 13.17 26.46
N GLN A 182 7.23 14.46 26.29
CA GLN A 182 6.25 15.53 26.19
C GLN A 182 5.30 15.35 24.99
N LEU A 183 5.83 15.05 23.81
CA LEU A 183 5.04 14.87 22.59
C LEU A 183 4.22 13.58 22.61
N LEU A 184 4.72 12.50 23.23
CA LEU A 184 3.97 11.26 23.43
C LEU A 184 2.75 11.49 24.34
N ASN A 185 2.93 12.25 25.43
CA ASN A 185 1.84 12.61 26.33
C ASN A 185 0.78 13.49 25.66
N GLU A 186 1.20 14.38 24.74
CA GLU A 186 0.30 15.22 23.95
C GLU A 186 -0.50 14.40 22.92
N LEU A 187 0.18 13.52 22.18
CA LEU A 187 -0.40 12.81 21.03
C LEU A 187 -1.18 11.55 21.41
N LYS A 188 -0.93 10.97 22.59
CA LYS A 188 -1.61 9.76 23.12
C LYS A 188 -1.79 8.67 22.06
N LEU A 189 -0.66 8.27 21.47
CA LEU A 189 -0.64 7.33 20.34
C LEU A 189 -1.04 5.91 20.78
N THR A 190 -1.79 5.23 19.92
CA THR A 190 -2.05 3.79 20.02
C THR A 190 -0.83 2.97 19.58
N GLU A 191 -0.77 1.70 19.95
CA GLU A 191 0.31 0.78 19.56
C GLU A 191 0.50 0.71 18.04
N GLU A 192 -0.59 0.61 17.26
CA GLU A 192 -0.52 0.61 15.80
C GLU A 192 0.03 1.93 15.21
N GLN A 193 -0.28 3.06 15.84
CA GLN A 193 0.24 4.37 15.42
C GLN A 193 1.71 4.50 15.79
N LEU A 194 2.12 3.98 16.96
CA LEU A 194 3.50 3.93 17.40
C LEU A 194 4.35 3.08 16.45
N ASP A 195 3.85 1.93 15.99
CA ASP A 195 4.53 1.10 14.99
C ASP A 195 4.77 1.85 13.68
N LYS A 196 3.77 2.61 13.21
CA LYS A 196 3.91 3.45 12.01
C LYS A 196 4.94 4.55 12.23
N LEU A 197 4.93 5.19 13.39
CA LEU A 197 5.91 6.21 13.78
C LEU A 197 7.33 5.64 13.82
N ASN A 198 7.52 4.49 14.49
CA ASN A 198 8.82 3.83 14.63
C ASN A 198 9.39 3.40 13.27
N LYS A 199 8.54 2.96 12.34
CA LYS A 199 8.96 2.71 10.95
C LYS A 199 9.52 3.97 10.28
N LEU A 200 8.94 5.14 10.52
CA LEU A 200 9.46 6.41 10.00
C LEU A 200 10.76 6.82 10.72
N ARG A 201 10.82 6.69 12.06
CA ARG A 201 12.02 6.97 12.85
C ARG A 201 13.23 6.14 12.39
N LYS A 202 13.04 4.85 12.12
CA LYS A 202 14.09 3.97 11.56
C LYS A 202 14.62 4.47 10.22
N LEU A 203 13.75 4.97 9.33
CA LEU A 203 14.17 5.46 8.01
C LEU A 203 15.00 6.74 8.10
N VAL A 204 14.81 7.51 9.17
CA VAL A 204 15.60 8.70 9.53
C VAL A 204 16.83 8.35 10.38
N LYS A 205 17.05 7.05 10.69
CA LYS A 205 18.14 6.53 11.54
C LYS A 205 18.04 6.93 13.02
N ASN A 206 16.82 7.19 13.51
CA ASN A 206 16.54 7.41 14.93
C ASN A 206 16.11 6.11 15.62
N GLU A 207 16.33 6.05 16.94
CA GLU A 207 15.93 4.93 17.79
C GLU A 207 14.42 4.79 17.91
N GLU A 208 13.98 3.55 18.11
CA GLU A 208 12.58 3.21 18.35
C GLU A 208 12.12 3.72 19.72
N ILE A 209 10.87 4.14 19.77
CA ILE A 209 10.21 4.49 21.02
C ILE A 209 9.47 3.25 21.51
N CYS A 210 9.83 2.75 22.68
CA CYS A 210 9.06 1.76 23.42
C CYS A 210 8.23 2.48 24.48
N ILE A 211 6.92 2.25 24.52
CA ILE A 211 6.11 2.68 25.66
C ILE A 211 6.26 1.57 26.70
N GLU A 212 6.96 1.84 27.79
CA GLU A 212 6.88 0.99 28.97
C GLU A 212 5.42 1.02 29.45
N SER A 213 4.72 -0.11 29.28
CA SER A 213 3.41 -0.28 29.87
C SER A 213 3.55 -0.02 31.37
N GLN A 214 2.80 0.94 31.91
CA GLN A 214 2.77 1.29 33.33
C GLN A 214 2.23 0.16 34.24
N THR A 215 2.35 -1.09 33.84
CA THR A 215 1.92 -2.28 34.58
C THR A 215 2.96 -2.81 35.56
N GLU A 216 4.23 -2.39 35.52
CA GLU A 216 5.26 -2.92 36.44
C GLU A 216 5.59 -2.02 37.65
N VAL A 217 5.17 -0.75 37.66
CA VAL A 217 5.44 0.15 38.79
C VAL A 217 4.49 -0.12 39.98
N GLY A 218 3.34 -0.77 39.74
CA GLY A 218 2.36 -1.10 40.78
C GLY A 218 2.70 -2.33 41.65
N LEU A 219 3.50 -3.28 41.14
CA LEU A 219 3.82 -4.52 41.85
C LEU A 219 4.95 -4.36 42.89
N ASN A 220 5.85 -3.39 42.70
CA ASN A 220 6.95 -3.15 43.63
C ASN A 220 6.54 -2.32 44.86
N HIS A 221 5.45 -1.55 44.79
CA HIS A 221 4.95 -0.79 45.94
C HIS A 221 4.13 -1.64 46.92
N GLU A 222 3.45 -2.70 46.46
CA GLU A 222 2.74 -3.62 47.36
C GLU A 222 3.69 -4.56 48.11
N GLN A 223 4.85 -4.93 47.54
CA GLN A 223 5.83 -5.76 48.24
C GLN A 223 6.57 -5.02 49.37
N LEU A 224 6.73 -3.69 49.28
CA LEU A 224 7.32 -2.87 50.34
C LEU A 224 6.34 -2.55 51.48
N ALA A 225 5.03 -2.67 51.25
CA ALA A 225 4.01 -2.46 52.28
C ALA A 225 3.71 -3.72 53.13
N LEU A 226 4.24 -4.89 52.75
CA LEU A 226 4.13 -6.15 53.52
C LEU A 226 5.32 -6.42 54.47
N PHE A 227 6.34 -5.56 54.46
CA PHE A 227 7.55 -5.68 55.30
C PHE A 227 7.76 -4.47 56.22
N ALA A 228 6.74 -3.63 56.43
CA ALA A 228 6.69 -2.58 57.44
C ALA A 228 5.59 -2.90 58.45
#